data_AF-A0A543NK13-F1
#
_entry.id   AF-A0A543NK13-F1
#
_cell.length_a   1.000
_cell.length_b   1.000
_cell.length_c   1.000
_cell.angle_alpha   90.00
_cell.angle_beta   90.00
_cell.angle_gamma   90.00
#
_symmetry.space_group_name_H-M   'P 1'
#
loop_
_entity.id
_entity.type
_entity.pdbx_description
1 polymer ?
#
loop_
_entity_poly.entity_id
_entity_poly.type
_entity_poly.pdbx_seq_one_letter_code
_entity_poly.pdbx_strand_id
1 'polypeptide(L)'
;MTELTLSNCPRVEEIPAGSLDSLSLSGAGWRDMSPLASQRSLRTLKLEVDNLEDITALARLPHLAELDLSECRSVNGLRPLLDMPSLTHLQVPDESWTFTESGTLTPALTELKARGANVTVLDARDIS
;
A
#
# COMPACT_ATOMS: atom_id res chain seq x y z
N MET A 1 1.87 -11.44 16.79
CA MET A 1 1.95 -11.53 15.33
C MET A 1 0.72 -12.27 14.84
N THR A 2 -0.36 -11.53 14.66
CA THR A 2 -1.57 -11.95 13.95
C THR A 2 -1.40 -11.58 12.49
N GLU A 3 -1.27 -12.59 11.64
CA GLU A 3 -1.16 -12.44 10.20
C GLU A 3 -2.42 -12.98 9.52
N LEU A 4 -2.86 -12.29 8.48
CA LEU A 4 -3.99 -12.71 7.66
C LEU A 4 -3.64 -12.51 6.18
N THR A 5 -3.89 -13.52 5.37
CA THR A 5 -3.76 -13.44 3.91
C THR A 5 -5.12 -13.73 3.30
N LEU A 6 -5.61 -12.80 2.49
CA LEU A 6 -6.87 -12.92 1.74
C LEU A 6 -6.55 -12.81 0.25
N SER A 7 -7.01 -13.79 -0.54
CA SER A 7 -6.76 -13.86 -1.98
C SER A 7 -8.06 -14.08 -2.74
N ASN A 8 -8.31 -13.27 -3.76
CA ASN A 8 -9.51 -13.30 -4.58
C ASN A 8 -10.82 -13.09 -3.78
N CYS A 9 -10.74 -12.40 -2.64
CA CYS A 9 -11.90 -12.02 -1.84
C CYS A 9 -12.45 -10.68 -2.37
N PRO A 10 -13.70 -10.63 -2.88
CA PRO A 10 -14.28 -9.40 -3.42
C PRO A 10 -14.89 -8.48 -2.34
N ARG A 11 -14.88 -8.90 -1.06
CA ARG A 11 -15.60 -8.23 0.01
C ARG A 11 -14.70 -7.85 1.17
N VAL A 12 -14.76 -6.58 1.54
CA VAL A 12 -13.99 -6.02 2.63
C VAL A 12 -14.48 -6.47 4.02
N GLU A 13 -15.73 -6.94 4.12
CA GLU A 13 -16.34 -7.44 5.35
C GLU A 13 -15.64 -8.70 5.92
N GLU A 14 -14.77 -9.34 5.15
CA GLU A 14 -14.00 -10.51 5.60
C GLU A 14 -12.77 -10.14 6.43
N ILE A 15 -12.40 -8.86 6.48
CA ILE A 15 -11.31 -8.40 7.34
C ILE A 15 -11.83 -8.38 8.78
N PRO A 16 -11.30 -9.24 9.67
CA PRO A 16 -11.81 -9.33 11.03
C PRO A 16 -11.61 -8.00 11.75
N ALA A 17 -12.66 -7.55 12.45
CA ALA A 17 -12.59 -6.43 13.37
C ALA A 17 -11.66 -6.82 14.53
N GLY A 18 -10.37 -6.47 14.41
CA GLY A 18 -9.34 -6.94 15.32
C GLY A 18 -7.99 -6.28 15.09
N SER A 19 -7.06 -6.55 16.01
CA SER A 19 -5.66 -6.13 15.88
C SER A 19 -4.90 -7.16 15.06
N LEU A 20 -4.76 -6.90 13.77
CA LEU A 20 -3.81 -7.59 12.90
C LEU A 20 -2.45 -6.89 12.99
N ASP A 21 -1.38 -7.67 13.01
CA ASP A 21 -0.01 -7.15 12.89
C ASP A 21 0.42 -7.11 11.41
N SER A 22 0.05 -8.13 10.63
CA SER A 22 0.36 -8.28 9.20
C SER A 22 -0.91 -8.61 8.41
N LEU A 23 -1.08 -7.99 7.24
CA LEU A 23 -2.18 -8.26 6.32
C LEU A 23 -1.65 -8.30 4.88
N SER A 24 -1.99 -9.37 4.16
CA SER A 24 -1.76 -9.48 2.72
C SER A 24 -3.10 -9.61 2.00
N LEU A 25 -3.38 -8.70 1.06
CA LEU A 25 -4.56 -8.74 0.22
C LEU A 25 -4.15 -8.92 -1.24
N SER A 26 -4.70 -9.93 -1.91
CA SER A 26 -4.56 -10.10 -3.35
C SER A 26 -5.91 -10.26 -4.05
N GLY A 27 -6.06 -9.67 -5.23
CA GLY A 27 -7.22 -9.87 -6.10
C GLY A 27 -7.86 -8.58 -6.63
N ALA A 28 -8.75 -8.75 -7.62
CA ALA A 28 -9.24 -7.65 -8.47
C ALA A 28 -10.36 -6.78 -7.87
N GLY A 29 -10.88 -7.09 -6.68
CA GLY A 29 -12.08 -6.45 -6.11
C GLY A 29 -11.84 -5.24 -5.20
N TRP A 30 -10.60 -4.99 -4.80
CA TRP A 30 -10.29 -4.05 -3.71
C TRP A 30 -10.12 -2.61 -4.20
N ARG A 31 -11.22 -1.91 -4.48
CA ARG A 31 -11.18 -0.46 -4.82
C ARG A 31 -11.25 0.46 -3.61
N ASP A 32 -11.83 0.00 -2.51
CA ASP A 32 -11.97 0.78 -1.28
C ASP A 32 -11.27 0.07 -0.12
N MET A 33 -10.29 0.77 0.46
CA MET A 33 -9.48 0.31 1.59
C MET A 33 -9.96 0.90 2.93
N SER A 34 -11.07 1.66 2.94
CA SER A 34 -11.62 2.32 4.14
C SER A 34 -11.79 1.40 5.35
N PRO A 35 -12.20 0.14 5.20
CA PRO A 35 -12.36 -0.74 6.36
C PRO A 35 -11.04 -1.11 7.03
N LEU A 36 -9.89 -0.96 6.34
CA LEU A 36 -8.58 -1.13 6.97
C LEU A 36 -8.34 -0.17 8.12
N ALA A 37 -9.03 0.98 8.14
CA ALA A 37 -8.88 1.99 9.17
C ALA A 37 -9.22 1.51 10.59
N SER A 38 -9.89 0.35 10.73
CA SER A 38 -10.17 -0.25 12.04
C SER A 38 -8.96 -0.99 12.62
N GLN A 39 -8.02 -1.47 11.80
CA GLN A 39 -6.83 -2.22 12.24
C GLN A 39 -5.70 -1.29 12.66
N ARG A 40 -5.89 -0.58 13.77
CA ARG A 40 -4.92 0.40 14.28
C ARG A 40 -3.55 -0.19 14.63
N SER A 41 -3.48 -1.50 14.88
CA SER A 41 -2.25 -2.22 15.24
C SER A 41 -1.44 -2.71 14.04
N LEU A 42 -1.92 -2.52 12.80
CA LEU A 42 -1.30 -3.04 11.60
C LEU A 42 0.09 -2.42 11.38
N ARG A 43 1.09 -3.27 11.17
CA ARG A 43 2.50 -2.89 10.98
C ARG A 43 3.00 -3.21 9.57
N THR A 44 2.49 -4.27 8.97
CA THR A 44 2.86 -4.70 7.63
C THR A 44 1.59 -4.87 6.78
N LEU A 45 1.58 -4.26 5.60
CA LEU A 45 0.49 -4.36 4.64
C LEU A 45 1.06 -4.66 3.26
N LYS A 46 0.64 -5.79 2.67
CA LYS A 46 0.93 -6.14 1.29
C LYS A 46 -0.35 -6.10 0.45
N LEU A 47 -0.30 -5.38 -0.66
CA LEU A 47 -1.41 -5.22 -1.58
C LEU A 47 -1.00 -5.66 -2.98
N GLU A 48 -1.76 -6.59 -3.53
CA GLU A 48 -1.66 -7.08 -4.90
C GLU A 48 -3.03 -6.88 -5.58
N VAL A 49 -3.24 -5.65 -6.05
CA VAL A 49 -4.54 -5.19 -6.53
C VAL A 49 -4.36 -4.35 -7.80
N ASP A 50 -4.78 -4.91 -8.92
CA ASP A 50 -4.60 -4.31 -10.25
C ASP A 50 -5.30 -2.95 -10.39
N ASN A 51 -6.47 -2.80 -9.78
CA ASN A 51 -7.36 -1.65 -9.96
C ASN A 51 -7.43 -0.73 -8.73
N LEU A 52 -6.40 -0.74 -7.89
CA LEU A 52 -6.33 0.15 -6.73
C LEU A 52 -5.88 1.55 -7.18
N GLU A 53 -6.81 2.50 -7.17
CA GLU A 53 -6.53 3.89 -7.60
C GLU A 53 -6.32 4.84 -6.43
N ASP A 54 -7.05 4.64 -5.33
CA ASP A 54 -7.05 5.50 -4.15
C ASP A 54 -6.54 4.76 -2.91
N ILE A 55 -5.45 5.28 -2.34
CA ILE A 55 -4.80 4.76 -1.13
C ILE A 55 -4.97 5.69 0.08
N THR A 56 -5.85 6.69 0.00
CA THR A 56 -6.06 7.67 1.07
C THR A 56 -6.44 7.03 2.40
N ALA A 57 -7.16 5.90 2.37
CA ALA A 57 -7.51 5.15 3.57
C ALA A 57 -6.28 4.61 4.33
N LEU A 58 -5.16 4.34 3.67
CA LEU A 58 -3.94 3.81 4.30
C LEU A 58 -3.30 4.81 5.27
N ALA A 59 -3.47 6.11 5.02
CA ALA A 59 -2.99 7.17 5.92
C ALA A 59 -3.63 7.11 7.33
N ARG A 60 -4.73 6.36 7.48
CA ARG A 60 -5.44 6.17 8.76
C ARG A 60 -4.84 5.05 9.62
N LEU A 61 -3.77 4.40 9.15
CA LEU A 61 -3.06 3.33 9.87
C LEU A 61 -1.85 3.90 10.62
N PRO A 62 -1.98 4.22 11.93
CA PRO A 62 -0.98 5.02 12.64
C PRO A 62 0.33 4.27 12.93
N HIS A 63 0.35 2.95 12.76
CA HIS A 63 1.49 2.09 13.08
C HIS A 63 2.04 1.32 11.88
N LEU A 64 1.51 1.60 10.68
CA LEU A 64 1.94 0.91 9.47
C LEU A 64 3.38 1.32 9.15
N ALA A 65 4.29 0.36 9.19
CA ALA A 65 5.72 0.55 9.03
C ALA A 65 6.23 0.05 7.68
N GLU A 66 5.59 -0.99 7.15
CA GLU A 66 5.95 -1.65 5.91
C GLU A 66 4.73 -1.70 4.99
N LEU A 67 4.87 -1.17 3.78
CA LEU A 67 3.83 -1.16 2.76
C LEU A 67 4.40 -1.69 1.45
N ASP A 68 3.80 -2.76 0.92
CA ASP A 68 4.12 -3.32 -0.38
C ASP A 68 2.96 -3.05 -1.35
N LEU A 69 3.24 -2.22 -2.36
CA LEU A 69 2.35 -1.87 -3.47
C LEU A 69 2.93 -2.33 -4.82
N SER A 70 3.91 -3.24 -4.82
CA SER A 70 4.65 -3.65 -6.03
C SER A 70 3.79 -4.22 -7.14
N GLU A 71 2.62 -4.77 -6.81
CA GLU A 71 1.64 -5.28 -7.76
C GLU A 71 0.41 -4.37 -7.92
N CYS A 72 0.47 -3.12 -7.43
CA CYS A 72 -0.62 -2.14 -7.58
C CYS A 72 -0.32 -1.15 -8.70
N ARG A 73 -0.70 -1.46 -9.94
CA ARG A 73 -0.28 -0.67 -11.13
C ARG A 73 -1.12 0.59 -11.40
N SER A 74 -2.29 0.73 -10.77
CA SER A 74 -3.25 1.81 -11.08
C SER A 74 -3.28 2.95 -10.05
N VAL A 75 -2.34 2.99 -9.09
CA VAL A 75 -2.34 3.99 -8.01
C VAL A 75 -2.05 5.38 -8.58
N ASN A 76 -2.97 6.33 -8.38
CA ASN A 76 -2.90 7.65 -9.00
C ASN A 76 -2.21 8.72 -8.13
N GLY A 77 -1.66 8.36 -6.98
CA GLY A 77 -1.11 9.32 -6.03
C GLY A 77 -0.47 8.68 -4.80
N LEU A 78 0.66 9.20 -4.35
CA LEU A 78 1.35 8.76 -3.12
C LEU A 78 1.34 9.79 -1.99
N ARG A 79 0.66 10.93 -2.20
CA ARG A 79 0.52 11.96 -1.16
C ARG A 79 0.05 11.40 0.20
N PRO A 80 -0.92 10.48 0.28
CA PRO A 80 -1.35 9.93 1.57
C PRO A 80 -0.22 9.24 2.37
N LEU A 81 0.81 8.72 1.70
CA LEU A 81 1.95 8.08 2.36
C LEU A 81 2.85 9.08 3.09
N LEU A 82 2.81 10.36 2.69
CA LEU A 82 3.56 11.43 3.35
C LEU A 82 3.03 11.71 4.76
N ASP A 83 1.73 11.48 4.98
CA ASP A 83 1.06 11.66 6.26
C ASP A 83 1.19 10.45 7.21
N MET A 84 1.92 9.41 6.80
CA MET A 84 2.15 8.19 7.60
C MET A 84 3.47 8.28 8.39
N PRO A 85 3.43 8.59 9.70
CA PRO A 85 4.63 8.86 10.49
C PRO A 85 5.49 7.61 10.76
N SER A 86 4.87 6.43 10.75
CA SER A 86 5.56 5.15 11.01
C SER A 86 6.09 4.45 9.76
N LEU A 87 5.73 4.93 8.57
CA LEU A 87 6.12 4.27 7.32
C LEU A 87 7.63 4.42 7.11
N THR A 88 8.32 3.28 7.12
CA THR A 88 9.78 3.18 6.98
C THR A 88 10.19 2.35 5.77
N HIS A 89 9.33 1.46 5.30
CA HIS A 89 9.57 0.64 4.12
C HIS A 89 8.40 0.76 3.16
N LEU A 90 8.70 1.08 1.91
CA LEU A 90 7.74 1.14 0.82
C LEU A 90 8.30 0.38 -0.36
N GLN A 91 7.52 -0.57 -0.89
CA GLN A 91 7.78 -1.18 -2.19
C GLN A 91 6.76 -0.66 -3.19
N VAL A 92 7.25 -0.24 -4.35
CA VAL A 92 6.42 0.26 -5.45
C VAL A 92 6.72 -0.51 -6.72
N PRO A 93 5.77 -0.60 -7.68
CA PRO A 93 6.03 -1.18 -8.96
C PRO A 93 7.09 -0.37 -9.70
N ASP A 94 7.70 -1.00 -10.69
CA ASP A 94 8.57 -0.33 -11.65
C ASP A 94 7.89 0.86 -12.36
N GLU A 95 8.65 1.56 -13.23
CA GLU A 95 8.39 2.83 -13.93
C GLU A 95 6.96 3.08 -14.48
N SER A 96 6.05 2.12 -14.47
CA SER A 96 4.60 2.28 -14.65
C SER A 96 3.98 3.43 -13.85
N TRP A 97 4.46 3.70 -12.63
CA TRP A 97 3.99 4.80 -11.78
C TRP A 97 4.51 6.19 -12.18
N THR A 98 5.48 6.25 -13.10
CA THR A 98 6.14 7.50 -13.49
C THR A 98 5.37 8.28 -14.57
N PHE A 99 4.33 7.68 -15.16
CA PHE A 99 3.55 8.27 -16.24
C PHE A 99 2.08 8.46 -15.82
N THR A 100 1.77 9.59 -15.18
CA THR A 100 0.40 10.11 -15.17
C THR A 100 0.40 11.51 -15.77
N GLU A 101 -0.63 11.84 -16.55
CA GLU A 101 -0.77 13.11 -17.28
C GLU A 101 -0.75 14.37 -16.38
N SER A 102 -0.82 14.20 -15.05
CA SER A 102 -0.98 15.29 -14.08
C SER A 102 0.30 15.63 -13.28
N GLY A 103 1.42 14.93 -13.52
CA GLY A 103 2.71 15.25 -12.91
C GLY A 103 3.12 14.25 -11.83
N THR A 104 4.02 13.36 -12.23
CA THR A 104 5.03 12.63 -11.44
C THR A 104 4.68 12.28 -9.99
N LEU A 105 4.58 10.99 -9.68
CA LEU A 105 4.62 10.45 -8.31
C LEU A 105 6.00 10.63 -7.64
N THR A 106 6.99 11.05 -8.43
CA THR A 106 8.40 11.27 -8.05
C THR A 106 8.62 12.21 -6.86
N PRO A 107 7.89 13.33 -6.66
CA PRO A 107 8.07 14.19 -5.49
C PRO A 107 7.74 13.46 -4.20
N ALA A 108 6.64 12.70 -4.15
CA ALA A 108 6.26 11.94 -2.96
C ALA A 108 7.29 10.84 -2.64
N LEU A 109 7.78 10.11 -3.64
CA LEU A 109 8.85 9.13 -3.44
C LEU A 109 10.15 9.79 -2.94
N THR A 110 10.47 10.98 -3.46
CA THR A 110 11.65 11.75 -3.04
C THR A 110 11.51 12.22 -1.59
N GLU A 111 10.35 12.72 -1.20
CA GLU A 111 10.07 13.14 0.18
C GLU A 111 10.07 11.96 1.16
N LEU A 112 9.53 10.80 0.77
CA LEU A 112 9.61 9.58 1.56
C LEU A 112 11.06 9.15 1.79
N LYS A 113 11.88 9.13 0.73
CA LYS A 113 13.32 8.86 0.83
C LYS A 113 14.03 9.90 1.70
N ALA A 114 13.70 11.19 1.56
CA ALA A 114 14.29 12.28 2.34
C ALA A 114 13.95 12.18 3.84
N ARG A 115 12.79 11.62 4.18
CA ARG A 115 12.39 11.26 5.55
C ARG A 115 13.14 10.04 6.12
N GLY A 116 13.94 9.35 5.30
CA GLY A 116 14.64 8.13 5.68
C GLY A 116 13.81 6.86 5.47
N ALA A 117 12.69 6.91 4.75
CA ALA A 117 12.00 5.70 4.34
C ALA A 117 12.80 4.97 3.25
N ASN A 118 12.95 3.67 3.41
CA ASN A 118 13.51 2.78 2.42
C ASN A 118 12.46 2.51 1.33
N VAL A 119 12.69 3.06 0.15
CA VAL A 119 11.80 2.91 -0.99
C VAL A 119 12.48 2.01 -2.02
N THR A 120 11.95 0.81 -2.19
CA THR A 120 12.39 -0.16 -3.21
C THR A 120 11.45 -0.09 -4.41
N VAL A 121 12.03 -0.02 -5.60
CA VAL A 121 11.30 -0.15 -6.86
C VAL A 121 11.55 -1.58 -7.32
N LEU A 122 10.49 -2.37 -7.46
CA LEU A 122 10.59 -3.74 -7.97
C LEU A 122 10.41 -3.72 -9.48
N ASP A 123 11.45 -4.10 -10.20
CA ASP A 123 11.45 -4.23 -11.65
C ASP A 123 10.50 -5.39 -12.02
N ALA A 124 9.74 -5.28 -13.10
CA ALA A 124 8.76 -6.32 -13.51
C ALA A 124 9.42 -7.68 -13.82
N ARG A 125 10.76 -7.75 -13.78
CA ARG A 125 11.59 -8.94 -13.94
C ARG A 125 11.89 -9.68 -12.63
N ASP A 126 11.71 -9.04 -11.47
CA ASP A 126 11.99 -9.61 -10.15
C ASP A 126 10.82 -10.43 -9.58
N ILE A 127 9.66 -10.39 -10.24
CA ILE A 127 8.45 -11.14 -9.91
C ILE A 127 8.37 -12.43 -10.75
N SER A 128 9.14 -13.44 -10.35
CA SER A 128 9.17 -14.78 -10.97
C SER A 128 8.16 -15.75 -10.39
#